data_AF-A0A093Z6U8-F1
#
_entry.id   AF-A0A093Z6U8-F1
#
_cell.length_a   1.000
_cell.length_b   1.000
_cell.length_c   1.000
_cell.angle_alpha   90.00
_cell.angle_beta   90.00
_cell.angle_gamma   90.00
#
_symmetry.space_group_name_H-M   'P 1'
#
loop_
_entity.id
_entity.type
_entity.pdbx_description
1 polymer ?
#
loop_
_entity_poly.entity_id
_entity_poly.type
_entity_poly.pdbx_seq_one_letter_code
_entity_poly.pdbx_strand_id
1 'polypeptide(L)'
;MVRQFLSDVLWGEVDYLLIDTPPGTSDEHISLAETLLKNAAPGQVKGAVVVTTPQAVATADVKKELNFCVKTAINVIGVVENMSGFVCPSCSECTNVFSSGGGEIMAQEFGVKFLGSVPIDPQFVMLVEAGRTPSYPAGTLVNGQAMEGTDVPNPNGETKEAGQLVAKYPKCSLCPIFKDITAQVIGACEAR
;
A
#
# COMPACT_ATOMS: atom_id res chain seq x y z
N MET A 1 7.23 14.06 -21.18
CA MET A 1 7.50 14.21 -19.73
C MET A 1 7.71 12.86 -19.04
N VAL A 2 6.72 11.95 -19.04
CA VAL A 2 6.85 10.63 -18.39
C VAL A 2 7.99 9.76 -18.96
N ARG A 3 8.19 9.75 -20.28
CA ARG A 3 9.30 8.99 -20.90
C ARG A 3 10.68 9.44 -20.41
N GLN A 4 10.88 10.75 -20.30
CA GLN A 4 12.14 11.35 -19.84
C GLN A 4 12.42 10.99 -18.37
N PHE A 5 11.39 10.88 -17.52
CA PHE A 5 11.57 10.44 -16.14
C PHE A 5 12.13 9.00 -16.06
N LEU A 6 11.72 8.13 -16.97
CA LEU A 6 12.18 6.74 -16.99
C LEU A 6 13.55 6.56 -17.65
N SER A 7 13.89 7.38 -18.65
CA SER A 7 15.15 7.25 -19.41
C SER A 7 16.29 8.12 -18.91
N ASP A 8 15.99 9.31 -18.38
CA ASP A 8 17.00 10.36 -18.14
C ASP A 8 17.41 10.42 -16.65
N VAL A 9 16.75 9.64 -15.79
CA VAL A 9 17.09 9.51 -14.37
C VAL A 9 18.13 8.40 -14.18
N LEU A 10 19.24 8.73 -13.53
CA LEU A 10 20.28 7.78 -13.16
C LEU A 10 19.88 7.02 -11.90
N TRP A 11 19.04 5.99 -12.04
CA TRP A 11 18.58 5.14 -10.94
C TRP A 11 19.70 4.33 -10.27
N GLY A 12 20.76 4.00 -11.01
CA GLY A 12 21.83 3.14 -10.53
C GLY A 12 21.39 1.68 -10.39
N GLU A 13 22.04 0.93 -9.50
CA GLU A 13 21.64 -0.43 -9.13
C GLU A 13 20.53 -0.35 -8.08
N VAL A 14 19.34 -0.85 -8.41
CA VAL A 14 18.18 -0.89 -7.52
C VAL A 14 17.53 -2.27 -7.58
N ASP A 15 17.25 -2.86 -6.41
CA ASP A 15 16.55 -4.15 -6.33
C ASP A 15 15.07 -4.01 -6.73
N TYR A 16 14.46 -2.88 -6.35
CA TYR A 16 13.05 -2.58 -6.62
C TYR A 16 12.87 -1.12 -7.02
N LEU A 17 12.12 -0.90 -8.10
CA LEU A 17 11.64 0.42 -8.50
C LEU A 17 10.11 0.43 -8.42
N LEU A 18 9.57 1.09 -7.40
CA LEU A 18 8.13 1.29 -7.26
C LEU A 18 7.70 2.48 -8.11
N ILE A 19 6.64 2.30 -8.90
CA ILE A 19 6.11 3.34 -9.78
C ILE A 19 4.68 3.65 -9.33
N ASP A 20 4.48 4.87 -8.85
CA ASP A 20 3.16 5.40 -8.51
C ASP A 20 2.49 5.93 -9.79
N THR A 21 1.56 5.15 -10.33
CA THR A 21 0.88 5.47 -11.58
C THR A 21 -0.31 6.40 -11.32
N PRO A 22 -0.66 7.30 -12.25
CA PRO A 22 -1.92 8.04 -12.17
C PRO A 22 -3.11 7.09 -11.98
N PRO A 23 -4.17 7.50 -11.26
CA PRO A 23 -5.35 6.67 -11.08
C PRO A 23 -6.17 6.57 -12.37
N GLY A 24 -6.93 5.48 -12.50
CA GLY A 24 -7.81 5.26 -13.63
C GLY A 24 -7.08 4.94 -14.93
N THR A 25 -7.82 4.53 -15.95
CA THR A 25 -7.26 4.09 -17.24
C THR A 25 -7.18 5.26 -18.23
N SER A 26 -6.68 6.43 -17.81
CA SER A 26 -6.55 7.59 -18.70
C SER A 26 -5.52 7.35 -19.81
N ASP A 27 -5.56 8.11 -20.90
CA ASP A 27 -4.56 8.03 -21.97
C ASP A 27 -3.13 8.23 -21.44
N GLU A 28 -2.97 9.03 -20.37
CA GLU A 28 -1.70 9.24 -19.68
C GLU A 28 -1.21 7.96 -18.99
N HIS A 29 -2.10 7.27 -18.26
CA HIS A 29 -1.77 6.01 -17.60
C HIS A 29 -1.43 4.90 -18.61
N ILE A 30 -2.20 4.80 -19.69
CA ILE A 30 -1.95 3.84 -20.77
C ILE A 30 -0.58 4.11 -21.42
N SER A 31 -0.29 5.38 -21.73
CA SER A 31 0.99 5.77 -22.35
C SER A 31 2.20 5.49 -21.44
N LEU A 32 2.05 5.70 -20.13
CA LEU A 32 3.06 5.35 -19.13
C LEU A 32 3.31 3.84 -19.10
N ALA A 33 2.26 3.03 -18.95
CA ALA A 33 2.35 1.59 -18.90
C ALA A 33 2.97 1.00 -20.18
N GLU A 34 2.55 1.48 -21.35
CA GLU A 34 3.15 1.06 -22.62
C GLU A 34 4.62 1.44 -22.72
N THR A 35 4.99 2.65 -22.29
CA THR A 35 6.38 3.10 -22.30
C THR A 35 7.24 2.21 -21.40
N LEU A 36 6.74 1.89 -20.20
CA LEU A 36 7.42 0.98 -19.27
C LEU A 36 7.65 -0.39 -19.90
N LEU A 37 6.60 -0.99 -20.46
CA LEU A 37 6.70 -2.31 -21.08
C LEU A 37 7.61 -2.34 -22.31
N LYS A 38 7.67 -1.25 -23.09
CA LYS A 38 8.53 -1.13 -24.28
C LYS A 38 10.00 -0.92 -23.94
N ASN A 39 10.30 -0.16 -22.89
CA ASN A 39 11.67 0.23 -22.56
C ASN A 39 12.33 -0.66 -21.52
N ALA A 40 11.56 -1.38 -20.72
CA ALA A 40 12.09 -2.30 -19.72
C ALA A 40 12.70 -3.55 -20.38
N ALA A 41 13.76 -4.07 -19.78
CA ALA A 41 14.31 -5.35 -20.21
C ALA A 41 13.30 -6.50 -19.97
N PRO A 42 13.37 -7.58 -20.75
CA PRO A 42 12.53 -8.75 -20.53
C PRO A 42 12.60 -9.24 -19.08
N GLY A 43 11.45 -9.34 -18.41
CA GLY A 43 11.35 -9.79 -17.01
C GLY A 43 11.62 -8.72 -15.95
N GLN A 44 11.97 -7.49 -16.33
CA GLN A 44 12.22 -6.39 -15.38
C GLN A 44 10.90 -5.82 -14.81
N VAL A 45 9.83 -5.77 -15.61
CA VAL A 45 8.48 -5.46 -15.09
C VAL A 45 7.88 -6.71 -14.48
N LYS A 46 7.94 -6.81 -13.14
CA LYS A 46 7.41 -7.98 -12.40
C LYS A 46 5.89 -8.02 -12.33
N GLY A 47 5.24 -6.86 -12.37
CA GLY A 47 3.78 -6.75 -12.38
C GLY A 47 3.27 -5.48 -11.71
N ALA A 48 1.98 -5.45 -11.45
CA ALA A 48 1.26 -4.39 -10.76
C ALA A 48 0.67 -4.88 -9.44
N VAL A 49 0.71 -4.04 -8.42
CA VAL A 49 -0.10 -4.17 -7.20
C VAL A 49 -1.26 -3.20 -7.34
N VAL A 50 -2.48 -3.71 -7.24
CA VAL A 50 -3.70 -2.93 -7.45
C VAL A 50 -4.27 -2.53 -6.10
N VAL A 51 -4.45 -1.23 -5.87
CA VAL A 51 -4.99 -0.71 -4.62
C VAL A 51 -6.45 -0.33 -4.80
N THR A 52 -7.31 -0.80 -3.89
CA THR A 52 -8.73 -0.43 -3.85
C THR A 52 -9.13 0.02 -2.44
N THR A 53 -10.37 0.44 -2.29
CA THR A 53 -11.04 0.60 -0.99
C THR A 53 -12.28 -0.31 -0.94
N PRO A 54 -12.86 -0.63 0.24
CA PRO A 54 -13.92 -1.63 0.36
C PRO A 54 -15.25 -1.31 -0.35
N GLN A 55 -15.45 -0.05 -0.72
CA GLN A 55 -16.71 0.46 -1.25
C GLN A 55 -16.93 -0.04 -2.68
N ALA A 56 -18.17 -0.42 -3.00
CA ALA A 56 -18.54 -0.94 -4.31
C ALA A 56 -18.22 0.00 -5.48
N VAL A 57 -18.24 1.32 -5.25
CA VAL A 57 -17.88 2.31 -6.27
C VAL A 57 -16.39 2.22 -6.61
N ALA A 58 -15.53 2.09 -5.61
CA ALA A 58 -14.10 1.95 -5.81
C ALA A 58 -13.76 0.61 -6.50
N THR A 59 -14.38 -0.49 -6.07
CA THR A 59 -14.15 -1.78 -6.74
C THR A 59 -14.65 -1.80 -8.17
N ALA A 60 -15.74 -1.10 -8.50
CA ALA A 60 -16.22 -0.98 -9.88
C ALA A 60 -15.21 -0.27 -10.80
N ASP A 61 -14.48 0.72 -10.31
CA ASP A 61 -13.41 1.38 -11.07
C ASP A 61 -12.16 0.50 -11.17
N VAL A 62 -11.78 -0.15 -10.07
CA VAL A 62 -10.62 -1.05 -10.05
C VAL A 62 -10.81 -2.29 -10.94
N LYS A 63 -12.04 -2.75 -11.16
CA LYS A 63 -12.35 -3.77 -12.18
C LYS A 63 -11.89 -3.35 -13.58
N LYS A 64 -11.91 -2.06 -13.91
CA LYS A 64 -11.41 -1.56 -15.20
C LYS A 64 -9.88 -1.66 -15.26
N GLU A 65 -9.18 -1.38 -14.16
CA GLU A 65 -7.72 -1.54 -14.04
C GLU A 65 -7.28 -3.00 -14.18
N LEU A 66 -8.00 -3.92 -13.56
CA LEU A 66 -7.71 -5.36 -13.70
C LEU A 66 -7.87 -5.81 -15.16
N ASN A 67 -8.94 -5.37 -15.83
CA ASN A 67 -9.13 -5.63 -17.26
C ASN A 67 -8.04 -4.98 -18.12
N PHE A 68 -7.57 -3.79 -17.75
CA PHE A 68 -6.45 -3.12 -18.42
C PHE A 68 -5.15 -3.92 -18.29
N CYS A 69 -4.84 -4.44 -17.10
CA CYS A 69 -3.68 -5.29 -16.87
C CYS A 69 -3.72 -6.55 -17.73
N VAL A 70 -4.89 -7.20 -17.83
CA VAL A 70 -5.10 -8.36 -18.72
C VAL A 70 -4.84 -7.98 -20.19
N LYS A 71 -5.38 -6.86 -20.67
CA LYS A 71 -5.22 -6.41 -22.06
C LYS A 71 -3.78 -6.03 -22.41
N THR A 72 -3.03 -5.49 -21.46
CA THR A 72 -1.64 -5.05 -21.64
C THR A 72 -0.62 -6.11 -21.26
N ALA A 73 -1.08 -7.31 -20.86
CA ALA A 73 -0.26 -8.41 -20.36
C ALA A 73 0.61 -8.02 -19.14
N ILE A 74 0.17 -7.04 -18.35
CA ILE A 74 0.78 -6.73 -17.06
C ILE A 74 0.30 -7.77 -16.05
N ASN A 75 1.24 -8.50 -15.46
CA ASN A 75 0.96 -9.45 -14.40
C ASN A 75 0.41 -8.72 -13.17
N VAL A 76 -0.75 -9.11 -12.65
CA VAL A 76 -1.27 -8.57 -11.38
C VAL A 76 -0.69 -9.41 -10.24
N ILE A 77 0.22 -8.82 -9.46
CA ILE A 77 0.84 -9.47 -8.30
C ILE A 77 -0.21 -9.71 -7.21
N GLY A 78 -1.11 -8.75 -7.04
CA GLY A 78 -2.29 -8.89 -6.20
C GLY A 78 -2.98 -7.58 -5.90
N VAL A 79 -4.04 -7.67 -5.09
CA VAL A 79 -4.89 -6.56 -4.69
C VAL A 79 -4.69 -6.24 -3.21
N VAL A 80 -4.51 -4.96 -2.88
CA VAL A 80 -4.52 -4.44 -1.51
C VAL A 80 -5.81 -3.65 -1.29
N GLU A 81 -6.56 -3.97 -0.24
CA GLU A 81 -7.73 -3.21 0.17
C GLU A 81 -7.33 -2.17 1.23
N ASN A 82 -7.14 -0.93 0.81
CA ASN A 82 -6.81 0.19 1.69
C ASN A 82 -8.05 0.75 2.40
N MET A 83 -7.85 1.46 3.50
CA MET A 83 -8.91 2.09 4.31
C MET A 83 -9.99 1.10 4.80
N SER A 84 -9.59 -0.16 5.05
CA SER A 84 -10.47 -1.23 5.52
C SER A 84 -10.26 -1.43 7.03
N GLY A 85 -11.09 -0.72 7.81
CA GLY A 85 -10.90 -0.62 9.26
C GLY A 85 -10.34 0.74 9.69
N PHE A 86 -10.32 0.97 10.99
CA PHE A 86 -9.81 2.17 11.64
C PHE A 86 -9.19 1.79 12.98
N VAL A 87 -7.90 2.09 13.12
CA VAL A 87 -7.14 1.89 14.35
C VAL A 87 -7.44 3.06 15.27
N CYS A 88 -8.20 2.79 16.31
CA CYS A 88 -8.62 3.80 17.27
C CYS A 88 -7.40 4.27 18.10
N PRO A 89 -7.09 5.58 18.14
CA PRO A 89 -5.96 6.09 18.90
C PRO A 89 -6.22 6.08 20.42
N SER A 90 -7.48 5.96 20.83
CA SER A 90 -7.91 6.02 22.24
C SER A 90 -8.40 4.67 22.78
N CYS A 91 -8.70 3.72 21.89
CA CYS A 91 -9.26 2.43 22.23
C CYS A 91 -8.50 1.33 21.50
N SER A 92 -8.37 0.18 22.15
CA SER A 92 -7.50 -0.89 21.70
C SER A 92 -8.07 -1.73 20.55
N GLU A 93 -9.03 -1.19 19.80
CA GLU A 93 -9.86 -1.91 18.84
C GLU A 93 -9.71 -1.33 17.42
N CYS A 94 -9.70 -2.21 16.43
CA CYS A 94 -9.82 -1.85 15.02
C CYS A 94 -11.28 -2.01 14.58
N THR A 95 -11.91 -0.92 14.15
CA THR A 95 -13.33 -0.92 13.77
C THR A 95 -13.52 -0.59 12.30
N ASN A 96 -14.39 -1.31 11.61
CA ASN A 96 -14.73 -1.01 10.22
C ASN A 96 -15.60 0.25 10.13
N VAL A 97 -15.02 1.37 9.66
CA VAL A 97 -15.71 2.66 9.53
C VAL A 97 -16.65 2.70 8.31
N PHE A 98 -16.34 1.91 7.28
CA PHE A 98 -17.10 1.88 6.03
C PHE A 98 -17.70 0.48 5.82
N SER A 99 -17.16 -0.24 4.84
CA SER A 99 -17.42 -1.64 4.51
C SER A 99 -16.10 -2.40 4.63
N SER A 100 -16.11 -3.71 4.48
CA SER A 100 -14.91 -4.55 4.44
C SER A 100 -15.09 -5.69 3.44
N GLY A 101 -14.01 -6.11 2.78
CA GLY A 101 -13.97 -7.31 1.94
C GLY A 101 -14.43 -7.13 0.49
N GLY A 102 -14.76 -5.91 0.06
CA GLY A 102 -15.11 -5.64 -1.35
C GLY A 102 -13.95 -5.92 -2.30
N GLY A 103 -12.72 -5.59 -1.89
CA GLY A 103 -11.50 -5.87 -2.63
C GLY A 103 -11.15 -7.35 -2.66
N GLU A 104 -11.41 -8.10 -1.58
CA GLU A 104 -11.17 -9.54 -1.52
C GLU A 104 -12.11 -10.30 -2.46
N ILE A 105 -13.41 -9.97 -2.43
CA ILE A 105 -14.40 -10.55 -3.34
C ILE A 105 -14.01 -10.27 -4.79
N MET A 106 -13.66 -9.02 -5.11
CA MET A 106 -13.22 -8.65 -6.46
C MET A 106 -11.95 -9.42 -6.88
N ALA A 107 -10.99 -9.60 -5.97
CA ALA A 107 -9.78 -10.35 -6.26
C ALA A 107 -10.09 -11.82 -6.62
N GLN A 108 -11.00 -12.45 -5.87
CA GLN A 108 -11.48 -13.81 -6.14
C GLN A 108 -12.21 -13.90 -7.49
N GLU A 109 -13.08 -12.94 -7.82
CA GLU A 109 -13.81 -12.89 -9.10
C GLU A 109 -12.85 -12.85 -10.32
N PHE A 110 -11.73 -12.15 -10.20
CA PHE A 110 -10.73 -12.00 -11.26
C PHE A 110 -9.64 -13.07 -11.21
N GLY A 111 -9.68 -13.99 -10.24
CA GLY A 111 -8.65 -15.00 -10.05
C GLY A 111 -7.26 -14.42 -9.72
N VAL A 112 -7.22 -13.23 -9.09
CA VAL A 112 -5.99 -12.56 -8.66
C VAL A 112 -5.79 -12.70 -7.15
N LYS A 113 -4.55 -12.62 -6.71
CA LYS A 113 -4.23 -12.77 -5.29
C LYS A 113 -4.74 -11.58 -4.48
N PHE A 114 -5.36 -11.83 -3.34
CA PHE A 114 -5.62 -10.80 -2.33
C PHE A 114 -4.43 -10.72 -1.37
N LEU A 115 -3.77 -9.56 -1.30
CA LEU A 115 -2.56 -9.36 -0.50
C LEU A 115 -2.87 -8.99 0.96
N GLY A 116 -4.02 -8.37 1.19
CA GLY A 116 -4.51 -8.03 2.52
C GLY A 116 -5.27 -6.70 2.58
N SER A 117 -5.77 -6.42 3.78
CA SER A 117 -6.50 -5.20 4.13
C SER A 117 -5.65 -4.30 5.02
N VAL A 118 -5.63 -3.00 4.70
CA VAL A 118 -4.91 -1.97 5.45
C VAL A 118 -5.93 -1.02 6.10
N PRO A 119 -5.98 -0.93 7.44
CA PRO A 119 -6.89 -0.02 8.13
C PRO A 119 -6.37 1.42 8.08
N ILE A 120 -7.26 2.37 8.38
CA ILE A 120 -6.91 3.76 8.61
C ILE A 120 -6.20 3.88 9.96
N ASP A 121 -5.02 4.50 9.98
CA ASP A 121 -4.29 4.79 11.21
C ASP A 121 -3.97 6.30 11.33
N PRO A 122 -4.65 7.04 12.22
CA PRO A 122 -4.35 8.45 12.46
C PRO A 122 -2.91 8.71 12.92
N GLN A 123 -2.27 7.78 13.64
CA GLN A 123 -0.89 7.94 14.09
C GLN A 123 0.08 7.91 12.90
N PHE A 124 -0.23 7.15 11.84
CA PHE A 124 0.55 7.19 10.60
C PHE A 124 0.46 8.56 9.92
N VAL A 125 -0.74 9.16 9.87
CA VAL A 125 -0.91 10.52 9.34
C VAL A 125 -0.08 11.53 10.13
N MET A 126 -0.12 11.45 11.47
CA MET A 126 0.70 12.33 12.32
C MET A 126 2.21 12.11 12.15
N LEU A 127 2.62 10.87 11.87
CA LEU A 127 4.02 10.56 11.55
C LEU A 127 4.45 11.20 10.23
N VAL A 128 3.64 11.11 9.18
CA VAL A 128 3.98 11.66 7.85
C VAL A 128 3.93 13.19 7.86
N GLU A 129 2.87 13.79 8.43
CA GLU A 129 2.65 15.24 8.40
C GLU A 129 3.53 16.00 9.41
N ALA A 130 3.67 15.49 10.63
CA ALA A 130 4.32 16.20 11.73
C ALA A 130 5.62 15.53 12.22
N GLY A 131 5.99 14.37 11.67
CA GLY A 131 7.17 13.61 12.12
C GLY A 131 6.98 12.98 13.50
N ARG A 132 5.74 12.90 14.01
CA ARG A 132 5.46 12.37 15.36
C ARG A 132 5.60 10.85 15.37
N THR A 133 6.33 10.32 16.34
CA THR A 133 6.45 8.87 16.53
C THR A 133 5.07 8.30 16.92
N PRO A 134 4.56 7.27 16.21
CA PRO A 134 3.31 6.60 16.57
C PRO A 134 3.35 6.01 17.97
N SER A 135 2.22 6.09 18.67
CA SER A 135 2.03 5.53 20.01
C SER A 135 0.60 5.02 20.17
N TYR A 136 0.43 3.89 20.86
CA TYR A 136 -0.88 3.24 21.01
C TYR A 136 -1.09 2.84 22.48
N PRO A 137 -2.34 2.91 22.98
CA PRO A 137 -2.69 2.39 24.29
C PRO A 137 -2.29 0.92 24.47
N ALA A 138 -2.04 0.53 25.72
CA ALA A 138 -1.76 -0.87 26.04
C ALA A 138 -2.94 -1.77 25.60
N GLY A 139 -2.62 -2.88 24.95
CA GLY A 139 -3.60 -3.85 24.48
C GLY A 139 -4.20 -3.56 23.11
N THR A 140 -3.78 -2.51 22.39
CA THR A 140 -4.23 -2.25 21.02
C THR A 140 -4.00 -3.46 20.11
N LEU A 141 -5.08 -3.94 19.50
CA LEU A 141 -5.08 -5.03 18.54
C LEU A 141 -5.34 -4.49 17.13
N VAL A 142 -4.45 -4.82 16.20
CA VAL A 142 -4.62 -4.51 14.77
C VAL A 142 -4.53 -5.81 13.98
N ASN A 143 -5.61 -6.16 13.27
CA ASN A 143 -5.77 -7.46 12.59
C ASN A 143 -5.43 -8.68 13.48
N GLY A 144 -5.73 -8.60 14.78
CA GLY A 144 -5.44 -9.66 15.76
C GLY A 144 -4.01 -9.67 16.30
N GLN A 145 -3.14 -8.74 15.89
CA GLN A 145 -1.79 -8.59 16.42
C GLN A 145 -1.73 -7.49 17.49
N ALA A 146 -1.12 -7.80 18.62
CA ALA A 146 -0.93 -6.84 19.71
C ALA A 146 0.19 -5.85 19.37
N MET A 147 -0.10 -4.55 19.51
CA MET A 147 0.91 -3.51 19.45
C MET A 147 1.73 -3.50 20.73
N GLU A 148 3.04 -3.37 20.62
CA GLU A 148 3.89 -3.05 21.77
C GLU A 148 3.47 -1.66 22.28
N GLY A 149 2.82 -1.64 23.44
CA GLY A 149 2.35 -0.40 24.08
C GLY A 149 3.54 0.52 24.32
N THR A 150 3.48 1.71 23.76
CA THR A 150 4.39 2.80 24.12
C THR A 150 3.56 3.82 24.89
N ASP A 151 4.04 4.24 26.07
CA ASP A 151 3.33 5.18 26.93
C ASP A 151 2.75 6.34 26.11
N VAL A 152 1.45 6.59 26.27
CA VAL A 152 0.74 7.63 25.52
C VAL A 152 1.49 8.96 25.76
N PRO A 153 2.07 9.58 24.72
CA PRO A 153 2.78 10.83 24.91
C PRO A 153 1.79 11.88 25.38
N ASN A 154 2.18 12.61 26.41
CA ASN A 154 1.46 13.77 26.93
C ASN A 154 0.98 14.64 25.74
N PRO A 155 -0.32 14.98 25.63
CA PRO A 155 -0.83 15.76 24.49
C PRO A 155 -0.13 17.11 24.31
N ASN A 156 0.57 17.62 25.32
CA ASN A 156 1.36 18.85 25.30
C ASN A 156 2.89 18.62 25.17
N GLY A 157 3.33 17.37 25.08
CA GLY A 157 4.74 16.99 24.98
C GLY A 157 5.16 16.74 23.53
N GLU A 158 5.33 17.81 22.75
CA GLU A 158 5.95 17.72 21.43
C GLU A 158 7.47 17.46 21.55
N THR A 159 7.85 16.23 21.89
CA THR A 159 9.21 15.78 21.57
C THR A 159 9.23 15.38 20.10
N LYS A 160 9.60 16.34 19.24
CA LYS A 160 10.17 16.02 17.91
C LYS A 160 11.47 15.24 18.15
N GLU A 161 11.37 13.94 18.42
CA GLU A 161 12.55 13.08 18.32
C GLU A 161 13.10 13.22 16.90
N ALA A 162 14.33 13.73 16.77
CA ALA A 162 15.01 13.81 15.50
C ALA A 162 15.24 12.38 14.99
N GLY A 163 14.57 12.02 13.90
CA GLY A 163 14.64 10.67 13.35
C GLY A 163 13.92 10.60 12.01
N GLN A 164 14.50 9.86 11.08
CA GLN A 164 13.94 9.63 9.74
C GLN A 164 12.65 8.80 9.84
N LEU A 165 11.75 8.97 8.87
CA LEU A 165 10.47 8.25 8.77
C LEU A 165 10.63 6.73 8.96
N VAL A 166 11.64 6.16 8.31
CA VAL A 166 11.94 4.71 8.34
C VAL A 166 12.29 4.19 9.74
N ALA A 167 12.85 5.02 10.62
CA ALA A 167 13.18 4.60 11.99
C ALA A 167 11.95 4.60 12.92
N LYS A 168 10.93 5.41 12.57
CA LYS A 168 9.70 5.55 13.36
C LYS A 168 8.58 4.62 12.88
N TYR A 169 8.56 4.31 11.57
CA TYR A 169 7.55 3.46 10.97
C TYR A 169 7.39 2.07 11.61
N PRO A 170 8.43 1.39 12.13
CA PRO A 170 8.27 0.12 12.85
C PRO A 170 7.38 0.19 14.09
N LYS A 171 7.18 1.38 14.66
CA LYS A 171 6.24 1.61 15.77
C LYS A 171 4.81 1.81 15.31
N CYS A 172 4.57 2.04 14.02
CA CYS A 172 3.25 2.22 13.41
C CYS A 172 2.50 0.88 13.34
N SER A 173 1.20 0.90 13.59
CA SER A 173 0.35 -0.29 13.50
C SER A 173 0.26 -0.88 12.10
N LEU A 174 0.52 -0.07 11.07
CA LEU A 174 0.52 -0.52 9.69
C LEU A 174 1.79 -1.30 9.32
N CYS A 175 2.89 -1.15 10.07
CA CYS A 175 4.16 -1.78 9.72
C CYS A 175 4.10 -3.31 9.62
N PRO A 176 3.56 -4.06 10.60
CA PRO A 176 3.47 -5.52 10.46
C PRO A 176 2.60 -5.95 9.27
N ILE A 177 1.50 -5.24 9.00
CA ILE A 177 0.62 -5.50 7.85
C ILE A 177 1.40 -5.35 6.54
N PHE A 178 2.11 -4.22 6.38
CA PHE A 178 2.92 -3.99 5.18
C PHE A 178 4.10 -4.95 5.09
N LYS A 179 4.69 -5.39 6.21
CA LYS A 179 5.74 -6.42 6.21
C LYS A 179 5.25 -7.73 5.61
N ASP A 180 4.04 -8.16 5.96
CA ASP A 180 3.42 -9.36 5.40
C ASP A 180 3.05 -9.19 3.92
N ILE A 181 2.49 -8.03 3.54
CA ILE A 181 2.22 -7.69 2.13
C ILE A 181 3.53 -7.70 1.31
N THR A 182 4.59 -7.06 1.82
CA THR A 182 5.89 -6.98 1.15
C THR A 182 6.50 -8.37 0.98
N ALA A 183 6.47 -9.23 1.99
CA ALA A 183 6.97 -10.61 1.87
C ALA A 183 6.24 -11.39 0.76
N GLN A 184 4.92 -11.20 0.65
CA GLN A 184 4.13 -11.82 -0.41
C GLN A 184 4.45 -11.26 -1.80
N VAL A 185 4.66 -9.94 -1.93
CA VAL A 185 5.04 -9.28 -3.19
C VAL A 185 6.43 -9.74 -3.64
N ILE A 186 7.41 -9.76 -2.73
CA ILE A 186 8.77 -10.23 -3.03
C ILE A 186 8.73 -11.69 -3.50
N GLY A 187 8.04 -12.57 -2.78
CA GLY A 187 7.90 -13.97 -3.17
C GLY A 187 7.26 -14.14 -4.56
N ALA A 188 6.30 -13.29 -4.94
CA ALA A 188 5.71 -13.30 -6.27
C ALA A 188 6.66 -12.79 -7.37
N CYS A 189 7.51 -11.80 -7.06
CA CYS A 189 8.50 -11.25 -7.99
C CYS A 189 9.68 -12.21 -8.25
N GLU A 190 10.05 -13.02 -7.25
CA GLU A 190 11.17 -13.95 -7.29
C GLU A 190 10.80 -15.35 -7.82
N ALA A 191 9.52 -15.73 -7.81
CA ALA A 191 9.05 -17.06 -8.23
C ALA A 191 9.10 -17.34 -9.75
N ARG A 192 10.05 -16.77 -10.49
CA ARG A 192 10.24 -16.98 -11.94
C ARG A 192 11.69 -17.09 -12.34
#